data_AF-C1FHH6-F1
#
_entry.id   AF-C1FHH6-F1
#
_cell.length_a   1.000
_cell.length_b   1.000
_cell.length_c   1.000
_cell.angle_alpha   90.00
_cell.angle_beta   90.00
_cell.angle_gamma   90.00
#
_symmetry.space_group_name_H-M   'P 1'
#
loop_
_entity.id
_entity.type
_entity.pdbx_description
1 polymer ?
#
loop_
_entity_poly.entity_id
_entity_poly.type
_entity_poly.pdbx_seq_one_letter_code
_entity_poly.pdbx_strand_id
1 'polypeptide(L)'
;MAPKKAPVEKGAGTKDSQVIKRLHQILKTADLEKTTVKNIQKQLEADLGVPMSDRKQFIREEVEKFLKSNAGKKIGIKRKAEGEAGAKRGKKADKIGKDGKKKRGRGKGKDVTDPNKPKGPKGAYMCFVQIARPKINAANPDLKFAEIAKMLGEQWKNMDTTTRAGYEKMAEQDKERYQREIAAYVPMSEAGLEQLRKEKAAKKSAGGLQKPYKCSAALTKFLGGDKTISRATLTSKMWSYFKEKNLMDPENKRWIIADKPLSDLLGIDRFQGFTVSKYLSPHLLPME
;
A
#
# COMPACT_ATOMS: atom_id res chain seq x y z
N MET A 1 32.53 -53.75 -35.49
CA MET A 1 31.66 -53.04 -36.46
C MET A 1 30.36 -52.70 -35.76
N ALA A 2 30.12 -51.41 -35.52
CA ALA A 2 28.82 -50.91 -35.05
C ALA A 2 27.81 -50.97 -36.20
N PRO A 3 26.51 -51.11 -35.88
CA PRO A 3 25.55 -50.22 -36.53
C PRO A 3 24.40 -49.87 -35.59
N LYS A 4 24.42 -48.69 -34.96
CA LYS A 4 23.19 -48.02 -34.49
C LYS A 4 23.38 -46.52 -34.49
N LYS A 5 22.74 -45.84 -35.44
CA LYS A 5 21.98 -44.59 -35.26
C LYS A 5 21.35 -44.18 -36.60
N ALA A 6 20.03 -44.30 -36.68
CA ALA A 6 19.21 -43.47 -37.56
C ALA A 6 18.32 -42.60 -36.66
N PRO A 7 18.12 -41.30 -36.97
CA PRO A 7 17.47 -40.34 -36.10
C PRO A 7 15.94 -40.39 -36.26
N VAL A 8 15.21 -40.48 -35.16
CA VAL A 8 13.75 -40.29 -35.14
C VAL A 8 13.47 -38.90 -34.59
N GLU A 9 13.43 -37.91 -35.47
CA GLU A 9 12.71 -36.67 -35.23
C GLU A 9 11.61 -36.53 -36.29
N LYS A 10 10.34 -36.45 -35.86
CA LYS A 10 9.23 -35.65 -36.42
C LYS A 10 7.87 -36.15 -35.91
N GLY A 11 7.40 -35.58 -34.80
CA GLY A 11 6.06 -35.82 -34.25
C GLY A 11 5.28 -34.57 -33.80
N ALA A 12 5.82 -33.37 -33.99
CA ALA A 12 5.21 -32.12 -33.52
C ALA A 12 4.52 -31.29 -34.64
N GLY A 13 5.01 -31.36 -35.88
CA GLY A 13 4.56 -30.45 -36.96
C GLY A 13 3.12 -30.65 -37.46
N THR A 14 2.56 -31.86 -37.36
CA THR A 14 1.20 -32.16 -37.84
C THR A 14 0.12 -31.67 -36.87
N LYS A 15 0.38 -31.75 -35.56
CA LYS A 15 -0.57 -31.32 -34.52
C LYS A 15 -0.67 -29.80 -34.44
N ASP A 16 0.45 -29.09 -34.56
CA ASP A 16 0.45 -27.63 -34.51
C ASP A 16 -0.26 -27.03 -35.75
N SER A 17 -0.12 -27.65 -36.93
CA SER A 17 -0.87 -27.22 -38.13
C SER A 17 -2.39 -27.39 -37.97
N GLN A 18 -2.85 -28.46 -37.31
CA GLN A 18 -4.28 -28.67 -37.02
C GLN A 18 -4.81 -27.64 -36.01
N VAL A 19 -4.02 -27.31 -34.99
CA VAL A 19 -4.35 -26.27 -33.99
C VAL A 19 -4.50 -24.90 -34.66
N ILE A 20 -3.57 -24.52 -35.54
CA ILE A 20 -3.61 -23.23 -36.27
C ILE A 20 -4.84 -23.16 -37.18
N LYS A 21 -5.14 -24.23 -37.93
CA LYS A 21 -6.33 -24.27 -38.79
C LYS A 21 -7.63 -24.10 -38.01
N ARG A 22 -7.75 -24.78 -36.85
CA ARG A 22 -8.94 -24.68 -36.01
C ARG A 22 -9.03 -23.32 -35.31
N LEU A 23 -7.90 -22.77 -34.86
CA LEU A 23 -7.80 -21.41 -34.32
C LEU A 23 -8.35 -20.38 -35.30
N HIS A 24 -7.90 -20.42 -36.56
CA HIS A 24 -8.38 -19.50 -37.59
C HIS A 24 -9.88 -19.66 -37.87
N GLN A 25 -10.42 -20.87 -37.81
CA GLN A 25 -11.87 -21.09 -37.96
C GLN A 25 -12.68 -20.49 -36.80
N ILE A 26 -12.18 -20.60 -35.56
CA ILE A 26 -12.79 -19.98 -34.38
C ILE A 26 -12.73 -18.46 -34.51
N LEU A 27 -11.59 -17.90 -34.90
CA LEU A 27 -11.42 -16.45 -35.05
C LEU A 27 -12.24 -15.84 -36.20
N LYS A 28 -12.60 -16.61 -37.23
CA LYS A 28 -13.50 -16.17 -38.31
C LYS A 28 -14.96 -16.09 -37.90
N THR A 29 -15.38 -16.89 -36.91
CA THR A 29 -16.79 -17.00 -36.49
C THR A 29 -17.08 -16.32 -35.16
N ALA A 30 -16.06 -16.08 -34.35
CA ALA A 30 -16.20 -15.49 -33.03
C ALA A 30 -16.17 -13.95 -33.04
N ASP A 31 -16.90 -13.36 -32.09
CA ASP A 31 -16.86 -11.93 -31.79
C ASP A 31 -15.48 -11.55 -31.24
N LEU A 32 -14.66 -10.90 -32.08
CA LEU A 32 -13.27 -10.53 -31.81
C LEU A 32 -13.13 -9.55 -30.63
N GLU A 33 -14.20 -8.84 -30.22
CA GLU A 33 -14.15 -7.92 -29.08
C GLU A 33 -14.31 -8.63 -27.72
N LYS A 34 -14.92 -9.82 -27.70
CA LYS A 34 -15.20 -10.59 -26.48
C LYS A 34 -14.35 -11.84 -26.32
N THR A 35 -13.65 -12.24 -27.38
CA THR A 35 -12.88 -13.48 -27.39
C THR A 35 -11.56 -13.32 -26.64
N THR A 36 -11.36 -14.11 -25.58
CA THR A 36 -10.11 -14.13 -24.81
C THR A 36 -9.28 -15.37 -25.14
N VAL A 37 -7.95 -15.29 -25.00
CA VAL A 37 -7.03 -16.42 -25.21
C VAL A 37 -7.46 -17.66 -24.41
N LYS A 38 -8.01 -17.46 -23.21
CA LYS A 38 -8.50 -18.55 -22.35
C LYS A 38 -9.74 -19.25 -22.91
N ASN A 39 -10.67 -18.49 -23.48
CA ASN A 39 -11.86 -19.07 -24.13
C ASN A 39 -11.47 -19.81 -25.41
N ILE A 40 -10.54 -19.25 -26.20
CA ILE A 40 -9.99 -19.90 -27.39
C ILE A 40 -9.30 -21.20 -27.00
N GLN A 41 -8.45 -21.18 -25.97
CA GLN A 41 -7.75 -22.36 -25.47
C GLN A 41 -8.74 -23.44 -25.03
N LYS A 42 -9.76 -23.07 -24.23
CA LYS A 42 -10.78 -24.02 -23.76
C LYS A 42 -11.57 -24.63 -24.93
N GLN A 43 -11.88 -23.84 -25.95
CA GLN A 43 -12.58 -24.33 -27.15
C GLN A 43 -11.69 -25.25 -27.99
N LEU A 44 -10.41 -24.91 -28.17
CA LEU A 44 -9.44 -25.76 -28.87
C LEU A 44 -9.20 -27.09 -28.14
N GLU A 45 -9.14 -27.06 -26.79
CA GLU A 45 -9.04 -28.26 -25.96
C GLU A 45 -10.29 -29.15 -26.08
N ALA A 46 -11.48 -28.55 -26.13
CA ALA A 46 -12.74 -29.27 -26.33
C ALA A 46 -12.83 -29.90 -27.72
N ASP A 47 -12.39 -29.19 -28.76
CA ASP A 47 -12.53 -29.63 -30.15
C ASP A 47 -11.45 -30.65 -30.57
N LEU A 48 -10.24 -30.56 -30.01
CA LEU A 48 -9.10 -31.42 -30.36
C LEU A 48 -8.81 -32.49 -29.31
N GLY A 49 -9.43 -32.42 -28.13
CA GLY A 49 -9.24 -33.40 -27.03
C GLY A 49 -7.83 -33.43 -26.45
N VAL A 50 -7.00 -32.42 -26.73
CA VAL A 50 -5.60 -32.36 -26.30
C VAL A 50 -5.44 -31.19 -25.32
N PRO A 51 -4.86 -31.39 -24.12
CA PRO A 51 -4.60 -30.31 -23.18
C PRO A 51 -3.60 -29.29 -23.77
N MET A 52 -3.94 -28.01 -23.69
CA MET A 52 -3.20 -26.88 -24.27
C MET A 52 -2.73 -25.90 -23.18
N SER A 53 -2.63 -26.36 -21.94
CA SER A 53 -2.34 -25.53 -20.75
C SER A 53 -1.05 -24.73 -20.86
N ASP A 54 -0.03 -25.29 -21.53
CA ASP A 54 1.28 -24.65 -21.74
C ASP A 54 1.41 -23.90 -23.07
N ARG A 55 0.41 -24.03 -23.97
CA ARG A 55 0.44 -23.43 -25.33
C ARG A 55 -0.28 -22.08 -25.43
N LYS A 56 -0.56 -21.44 -24.30
CA LYS A 56 -1.18 -20.09 -24.24
C LYS A 56 -0.39 -19.04 -25.00
N GLN A 57 0.95 -19.12 -24.96
CA GLN A 57 1.83 -18.19 -25.68
C GLN A 57 1.73 -18.40 -27.20
N PHE A 58 1.79 -19.66 -27.65
CA PHE A 58 1.59 -20.04 -29.06
C PHE A 58 0.23 -19.56 -29.59
N ILE A 59 -0.86 -19.78 -28.85
CA ILE A 59 -2.21 -19.31 -29.23
C ILE A 59 -2.24 -17.78 -29.33
N ARG A 60 -1.62 -17.06 -28.38
CA ARG A 60 -1.57 -15.59 -28.44
C ARG A 60 -0.82 -15.10 -29.67
N GLU A 61 0.37 -15.65 -29.92
CA GLU A 61 1.20 -15.24 -31.06
C GLU A 61 0.47 -15.48 -32.39
N GLU A 62 -0.24 -16.59 -32.50
CA GLU A 62 -0.97 -16.93 -33.72
C GLU A 62 -2.26 -16.10 -33.90
N VAL A 63 -2.98 -15.79 -32.81
CA VAL A 63 -4.10 -14.84 -32.83
C VAL A 63 -3.61 -13.45 -33.27
N GLU A 64 -2.47 -13.00 -32.77
CA GLU A 64 -1.86 -11.72 -33.16
C GLU A 64 -1.43 -11.71 -34.63
N LYS A 65 -0.87 -12.81 -35.14
CA LYS A 65 -0.56 -12.96 -36.58
C LYS A 65 -1.84 -12.90 -37.42
N PHE A 66 -2.88 -13.65 -37.04
CA PHE A 66 -4.16 -13.63 -37.75
C PHE A 66 -4.79 -12.24 -37.78
N LEU A 67 -4.80 -11.52 -36.65
CA LEU A 67 -5.30 -10.15 -36.58
C LEU A 67 -4.47 -9.17 -37.43
N LYS A 68 -3.14 -9.31 -37.44
CA LYS A 68 -2.25 -8.48 -38.29
C LYS A 68 -2.46 -8.75 -39.78
N SER A 69 -2.68 -10.00 -40.17
CA SER A 69 -2.90 -10.39 -41.57
C SER A 69 -4.32 -10.07 -42.05
N ASN A 70 -5.31 -10.03 -41.16
CA ASN A 70 -6.71 -9.87 -41.53
C ASN A 70 -7.29 -8.46 -41.24
N ALA A 71 -6.57 -7.60 -40.50
CA ALA A 71 -7.02 -6.26 -40.17
C ALA A 71 -5.86 -5.26 -40.18
N GLY A 72 -5.81 -4.41 -41.20
CA GLY A 72 -5.16 -3.11 -41.10
C GLY A 72 -5.88 -2.23 -40.09
N LYS A 73 -5.74 -2.50 -38.78
CA LYS A 73 -6.03 -1.59 -37.65
C LYS A 73 -5.66 -2.24 -36.31
N LYS A 74 -4.77 -1.56 -35.56
CA LYS A 74 -4.34 -1.90 -34.19
C LYS A 74 -5.54 -2.13 -33.26
N ILE A 75 -5.63 -3.30 -32.63
CA ILE A 75 -6.44 -3.53 -31.43
C ILE A 75 -5.58 -4.23 -30.38
N GLY A 76 -5.39 -3.56 -29.24
CA GLY A 76 -4.50 -3.98 -28.16
C GLY A 76 -5.11 -5.07 -27.29
N ILE A 77 -4.57 -6.29 -27.38
CA ILE A 77 -4.89 -7.38 -26.46
C ILE A 77 -4.26 -7.08 -25.10
N LYS A 78 -5.11 -6.92 -24.09
CA LYS A 78 -4.71 -6.66 -22.69
C LYS A 78 -4.05 -7.89 -22.08
N ARG A 79 -2.76 -7.76 -21.72
CA ARG A 79 -2.03 -8.74 -20.88
C ARG A 79 -2.61 -8.75 -19.46
N LYS A 80 -3.06 -9.90 -18.97
CA LYS A 80 -3.16 -10.22 -17.54
C LYS A 80 -2.35 -11.49 -17.28
N ALA A 81 -1.37 -11.40 -16.39
CA ALA A 81 -0.65 -12.53 -15.84
C ALA A 81 -1.57 -13.26 -14.84
N GLU A 82 -1.67 -14.58 -14.94
CA GLU A 82 -2.35 -15.46 -13.98
C GLU A 82 -1.27 -16.09 -13.08
N GLY A 83 -1.39 -15.88 -11.77
CA GLY A 83 -0.88 -16.75 -10.70
C GLY A 83 -2.09 -17.28 -9.94
N GLU A 84 -1.98 -18.51 -9.45
CA GLU A 84 -3.07 -19.47 -9.26
C GLU A 84 -4.00 -19.27 -8.05
N ALA A 85 -5.23 -19.75 -8.26
CA ALA A 85 -6.22 -20.38 -7.38
C ALA A 85 -6.46 -19.88 -5.94
N GLY A 86 -7.72 -19.45 -5.70
CA GLY A 86 -8.38 -19.45 -4.39
C GLY A 86 -9.84 -19.01 -4.51
N ALA A 87 -10.77 -19.86 -4.09
CA ALA A 87 -12.17 -19.88 -4.50
C ALA A 87 -13.11 -18.79 -3.92
N LYS A 88 -14.27 -18.67 -4.57
CA LYS A 88 -15.31 -17.63 -4.50
C LYS A 88 -16.09 -17.56 -3.17
N ARG A 89 -16.58 -16.36 -2.84
CA ARG A 89 -18.00 -16.14 -2.49
C ARG A 89 -18.41 -14.69 -2.78
N GLY A 90 -19.48 -14.51 -3.57
CA GLY A 90 -19.81 -13.24 -4.21
C GLY A 90 -20.79 -12.35 -3.46
N LYS A 91 -21.05 -11.17 -4.06
CA LYS A 91 -22.32 -10.43 -3.96
C LYS A 91 -22.53 -9.61 -5.25
N LYS A 92 -23.71 -9.80 -5.86
CA LYS A 92 -24.38 -8.93 -6.85
C LYS A 92 -24.43 -7.49 -6.29
N ALA A 93 -24.06 -6.45 -7.03
CA ALA A 93 -24.72 -5.79 -8.17
C ALA A 93 -25.96 -4.95 -7.77
N ASP A 94 -25.79 -3.62 -7.77
CA ASP A 94 -26.63 -2.61 -8.43
C ASP A 94 -25.77 -1.32 -8.57
N LYS A 95 -25.36 -0.91 -9.78
CA LYS A 95 -25.96 0.11 -10.70
C LYS A 95 -26.08 1.50 -10.05
N ILE A 96 -25.75 2.65 -10.63
CA ILE A 96 -25.20 3.15 -11.91
C ILE A 96 -24.65 4.56 -11.58
N GLY A 97 -23.60 5.00 -12.26
CA GLY A 97 -23.16 6.39 -12.25
C GLY A 97 -21.85 6.58 -13.02
N LYS A 98 -21.96 6.81 -14.33
CA LYS A 98 -20.87 7.27 -15.20
C LYS A 98 -20.36 8.61 -14.67
N ASP A 99 -19.04 8.73 -14.48
CA ASP A 99 -18.20 9.74 -15.13
C ASP A 99 -16.79 9.78 -14.52
N GLY A 100 -15.80 10.04 -15.37
CA GLY A 100 -14.57 10.72 -14.95
C GLY A 100 -13.47 9.89 -14.29
N LYS A 101 -12.66 9.21 -15.10
CA LYS A 101 -11.17 9.25 -15.06
C LYS A 101 -10.53 9.57 -13.69
N LYS A 102 -10.46 8.62 -12.74
CA LYS A 102 -9.67 8.81 -11.49
C LYS A 102 -8.17 8.74 -11.78
N LYS A 103 -7.57 9.91 -12.03
CA LYS A 103 -6.13 10.16 -11.88
C LYS A 103 -5.72 9.76 -10.46
N ARG A 104 -4.77 8.84 -10.33
CA ARG A 104 -4.07 8.55 -9.07
C ARG A 104 -3.14 9.73 -8.75
N GLY A 105 -3.72 10.79 -8.22
CA GLY A 105 -2.99 11.95 -7.69
C GLY A 105 -2.50 11.66 -6.28
N ARG A 106 -1.19 11.47 -6.15
CA ARG A 106 -0.47 11.55 -4.87
C ARG A 106 -0.57 13.00 -4.40
N GLY A 107 -1.36 13.24 -3.35
CA GLY A 107 -1.40 14.53 -2.63
C GLY A 107 -2.40 15.57 -3.16
N LYS A 108 -3.67 15.43 -2.78
CA LYS A 108 -4.54 16.56 -2.40
C LYS A 108 -5.27 16.15 -1.12
N GLY A 109 -5.54 17.13 -0.25
CA GLY A 109 -5.91 16.93 1.15
C GLY A 109 -6.90 15.80 1.38
N LYS A 110 -6.70 15.02 2.45
CA LYS A 110 -7.69 14.04 2.88
C LYS A 110 -9.04 14.76 2.94
N ASP A 111 -9.97 14.41 2.07
CA ASP A 111 -11.34 14.91 2.15
C ASP A 111 -11.78 14.73 3.60
N VAL A 112 -12.32 15.81 4.17
CA VAL A 112 -12.86 15.75 5.52
C VAL A 112 -14.03 14.79 5.46
N THR A 113 -13.75 13.59 5.95
CA THR A 113 -14.70 12.50 6.06
C THR A 113 -15.39 12.62 7.40
N ASP A 114 -16.67 12.24 7.40
CA ASP A 114 -17.49 12.19 8.60
C ASP A 114 -16.77 11.36 9.69
N PRO A 115 -16.49 11.95 10.87
CA PRO A 115 -15.87 11.25 11.99
C PRO A 115 -16.66 10.03 12.48
N ASN A 116 -17.98 10.04 12.32
CA ASN A 116 -18.88 8.97 12.76
C ASN A 116 -19.02 7.86 11.72
N LYS A 117 -18.41 8.00 10.54
CA LYS A 117 -18.44 6.96 9.52
C LYS A 117 -17.72 5.69 10.03
N PRO A 118 -18.42 4.53 10.07
CA PRO A 118 -17.80 3.28 10.47
C PRO A 118 -16.56 2.97 9.63
N LYS A 119 -15.48 2.56 10.29
CA LYS A 119 -14.26 2.15 9.60
C LYS A 119 -14.50 0.82 8.90
N GLY A 120 -14.01 0.70 7.67
CA GLY A 120 -14.17 -0.52 6.88
C GLY A 120 -13.66 -1.77 7.61
N PRO A 121 -14.18 -2.96 7.25
CA PRO A 121 -13.89 -4.18 7.97
C PRO A 121 -12.45 -4.62 7.75
N LYS A 122 -11.83 -5.19 8.79
CA LYS A 122 -10.49 -5.74 8.76
C LYS A 122 -10.52 -7.17 8.24
N GLY A 123 -9.62 -7.45 7.29
CA GLY A 123 -9.35 -8.82 6.86
C GLY A 123 -8.48 -9.59 7.87
N ALA A 124 -8.37 -10.91 7.69
CA ALA A 124 -7.67 -11.80 8.60
C ALA A 124 -6.21 -11.39 8.87
N TYR A 125 -5.48 -10.99 7.82
CA TYR A 125 -4.12 -10.47 7.94
C TYR A 125 -4.04 -9.22 8.82
N MET A 126 -5.01 -8.30 8.72
CA MET A 126 -5.00 -7.07 9.55
C MET A 126 -5.30 -7.38 11.02
N CYS A 127 -6.17 -8.34 11.30
CA CYS A 127 -6.39 -8.84 12.67
C CYS A 127 -5.10 -9.45 13.24
N PHE A 128 -4.39 -10.24 12.44
CA PHE A 128 -3.07 -10.75 12.81
C PHE A 128 -2.06 -9.63 13.09
N VAL A 129 -1.90 -8.67 12.17
CA VAL A 129 -0.94 -7.56 12.33
C VAL A 129 -1.24 -6.74 13.59
N GLN A 130 -2.50 -6.55 13.97
CA GLN A 130 -2.85 -5.83 15.19
C GLN A 130 -2.34 -6.51 16.45
N ILE A 131 -2.29 -7.85 16.46
CA ILE A 131 -1.84 -8.64 17.61
C ILE A 131 -0.32 -8.87 17.56
N ALA A 132 0.23 -9.16 16.38
CA ALA A 132 1.63 -9.51 16.21
C ALA A 132 2.57 -8.30 16.17
N ARG A 133 2.16 -7.18 15.56
CA ARG A 133 3.02 -5.99 15.41
C ARG A 133 3.50 -5.43 16.76
N PRO A 134 2.65 -5.27 17.80
CA PRO A 134 3.13 -4.78 19.09
C PRO A 134 4.15 -5.72 19.73
N LYS A 135 3.95 -7.04 19.62
CA LYS A 135 4.89 -8.05 20.14
C LYS A 135 6.25 -7.98 19.45
N ILE A 136 6.25 -7.92 18.11
CA ILE A 136 7.48 -7.80 17.32
C ILE A 136 8.18 -6.47 17.60
N ASN A 137 7.42 -5.36 17.69
CA ASN A 137 7.99 -4.05 17.97
C ASN A 137 8.58 -3.94 19.40
N ALA A 138 8.00 -4.64 20.38
CA ALA A 138 8.53 -4.69 21.74
C ALA A 138 9.80 -5.55 21.82
N ALA A 139 9.84 -6.67 21.09
CA ALA A 139 11.04 -7.51 20.99
C ALA A 139 12.16 -6.89 20.13
N ASN A 140 11.81 -5.97 19.23
CA ASN A 140 12.73 -5.35 18.28
C ASN A 140 12.55 -3.81 18.25
N PRO A 141 12.89 -3.10 19.33
CA PRO A 141 12.66 -1.65 19.42
C PRO A 141 13.48 -0.84 18.41
N ASP A 142 14.60 -1.39 17.93
CA ASP A 142 15.52 -0.72 17.00
C ASP A 142 15.18 -0.97 15.52
N LEU A 143 14.33 -1.95 15.22
CA LEU A 143 13.99 -2.29 13.84
C LEU A 143 13.07 -1.24 13.22
N LYS A 144 13.33 -0.94 11.94
CA LYS A 144 12.51 -0.03 11.16
C LYS A 144 11.16 -0.69 10.83
N PHE A 145 10.15 0.14 10.65
CA PHE A 145 8.81 -0.31 10.23
C PHE A 145 8.84 -1.23 9.00
N ALA A 146 9.72 -0.96 8.03
CA ALA A 146 9.85 -1.78 6.83
C ALA A 146 10.29 -3.22 7.15
N GLU A 147 11.25 -3.39 8.05
CA GLU A 147 11.73 -4.71 8.49
C GLU A 147 10.64 -5.44 9.29
N ILE A 148 9.97 -4.73 10.21
CA ILE A 148 8.84 -5.28 10.97
C ILE A 148 7.72 -5.72 10.02
N ALA A 149 7.42 -4.93 8.99
CA ALA A 149 6.41 -5.28 7.99
C ALA A 149 6.80 -6.52 7.17
N LYS A 150 8.10 -6.68 6.85
CA LYS A 150 8.62 -7.88 6.17
C LYS A 150 8.46 -9.12 7.06
N MET A 151 8.87 -9.04 8.33
CA MET A 151 8.70 -10.12 9.30
C MET A 151 7.22 -10.53 9.47
N LEU A 152 6.31 -9.56 9.56
CA LEU A 152 4.86 -9.83 9.64
C LEU A 152 4.34 -10.54 8.38
N GLY A 153 4.79 -10.13 7.20
CA GLY A 153 4.43 -10.78 5.94
C GLY A 153 4.92 -12.23 5.87
N GLU A 154 6.15 -12.47 6.29
CA GLU A 154 6.75 -13.82 6.35
C GLU A 154 6.05 -14.71 7.37
N GLN A 155 5.78 -14.20 8.58
CA GLN A 155 5.01 -14.93 9.60
C GLN A 155 3.62 -15.29 9.10
N TRP A 156 2.92 -14.37 8.44
CA TRP A 156 1.59 -14.66 7.88
C TRP A 156 1.65 -15.72 6.77
N LYS A 157 2.65 -15.65 5.90
CA LYS A 157 2.83 -16.62 4.80
C LYS A 157 3.09 -18.03 5.34
N ASN A 158 3.91 -18.15 6.38
CA ASN A 158 4.31 -19.42 6.99
C ASN A 158 3.38 -19.89 8.11
N MET A 159 2.32 -19.12 8.42
CA MET A 159 1.34 -19.48 9.43
C MET A 159 0.57 -20.74 9.04
N ASP A 160 0.38 -21.63 10.00
CA ASP A 160 -0.42 -22.83 9.87
C ASP A 160 -1.89 -22.51 9.61
N THR A 161 -2.59 -23.43 8.94
CA THR A 161 -3.99 -23.25 8.55
C THR A 161 -4.92 -23.10 9.75
N THR A 162 -4.62 -23.77 10.87
CA THR A 162 -5.41 -23.74 12.11
C THR A 162 -5.34 -22.37 12.78
N THR A 163 -4.14 -21.83 12.97
CA THR A 163 -3.94 -20.48 13.53
C THR A 163 -4.51 -19.42 12.58
N ARG A 164 -4.32 -19.60 11.26
CA ARG A 164 -4.91 -18.71 10.25
C ARG A 164 -6.44 -18.69 10.33
N ALA A 165 -7.08 -19.83 10.56
CA ALA A 165 -8.54 -19.93 10.73
C ALA A 165 -9.04 -19.11 11.94
N GLY A 166 -8.25 -19.02 13.01
CA GLY A 166 -8.55 -18.12 14.15
C GLY A 166 -8.66 -16.65 13.72
N TYR A 167 -7.74 -16.18 12.87
CA TYR A 167 -7.77 -14.82 12.33
C TYR A 167 -8.87 -14.61 11.28
N GLU A 168 -9.23 -15.65 10.51
CA GLU A 168 -10.38 -15.61 9.61
C GLU A 168 -11.69 -15.43 10.38
N LYS A 169 -11.85 -16.12 11.51
CA LYS A 169 -12.99 -15.92 12.41
C LYS A 169 -13.04 -14.50 12.96
N MET A 170 -11.90 -13.93 13.38
CA MET A 170 -11.82 -12.53 13.81
C MET A 170 -12.20 -11.56 12.68
N ALA A 171 -11.83 -11.86 11.44
CA ALA A 171 -12.19 -11.04 10.29
C ALA A 171 -13.69 -11.09 9.96
N GLU A 172 -14.31 -12.27 10.09
CA GLU A 172 -15.76 -12.39 9.90
C GLU A 172 -16.54 -11.63 10.99
N GLN A 173 -16.09 -11.71 12.25
CA GLN A 173 -16.65 -10.89 13.34
C GLN A 173 -16.50 -9.39 13.09
N ASP A 174 -15.34 -8.95 12.59
CA ASP A 174 -15.11 -7.55 12.23
C ASP A 174 -16.01 -7.09 11.06
N LYS A 175 -16.26 -7.98 10.12
CA LYS A 175 -17.20 -7.78 9.00
C LYS A 175 -18.66 -7.69 9.46
N GLU A 176 -19.09 -8.50 10.41
CA GLU A 176 -20.42 -8.39 11.03
C GLU A 176 -20.58 -7.08 11.80
N ARG A 177 -19.56 -6.70 12.59
CA ARG A 177 -19.49 -5.42 13.29
C ARG A 177 -19.63 -4.26 12.31
N TYR A 178 -18.85 -4.24 11.23
CA TYR A 178 -18.96 -3.20 10.20
C TYR A 178 -20.34 -3.16 9.54
N GLN A 179 -20.94 -4.33 9.24
CA GLN A 179 -22.29 -4.39 8.67
C GLN A 179 -23.35 -3.79 9.61
N ARG A 180 -23.25 -4.07 10.91
CA ARG A 180 -24.14 -3.49 11.91
C ARG A 180 -23.94 -1.97 12.04
N GLU A 181 -22.69 -1.53 12.16
CA GLU A 181 -22.36 -0.11 12.31
C GLU A 181 -22.75 0.70 11.06
N ILE A 182 -22.50 0.17 9.86
CA ILE A 182 -22.84 0.88 8.61
C ILE A 182 -24.35 0.90 8.34
N ALA A 183 -25.10 -0.11 8.80
CA ALA A 183 -26.55 -0.10 8.74
C ALA A 183 -27.17 0.92 9.69
N ALA A 184 -26.54 1.16 10.85
CA ALA A 184 -26.95 2.17 11.81
C ALA A 184 -26.38 3.57 11.53
N TYR A 185 -25.48 3.71 10.54
CA TYR A 185 -24.78 4.95 10.27
C TYR A 185 -25.67 5.96 9.56
N VAL A 186 -25.86 7.10 10.20
CA VAL A 186 -26.47 8.29 9.60
C VAL A 186 -25.35 9.25 9.18
N PRO A 187 -25.22 9.57 7.88
CA PRO A 187 -24.20 10.49 7.42
C PRO A 187 -24.46 11.91 7.91
N MET A 188 -23.39 12.57 8.35
CA MET A 188 -23.38 13.99 8.66
C MET A 188 -23.83 14.81 7.44
N SER A 189 -24.60 15.87 7.68
CA SER A 189 -25.05 16.79 6.63
C SER A 189 -23.87 17.48 5.95
N GLU A 190 -24.06 17.94 4.71
CA GLU A 190 -23.01 18.66 3.98
C GLU A 190 -22.61 19.96 4.72
N ALA A 191 -23.56 20.63 5.38
CA ALA A 191 -23.29 21.78 6.23
C ALA A 191 -22.36 21.42 7.41
N GLY A 192 -22.59 20.27 8.06
CA GLY A 192 -21.71 19.77 9.14
C GLY A 192 -20.32 19.40 8.63
N LEU A 193 -20.23 18.76 7.45
CA LEU A 193 -18.95 18.47 6.82
C LEU A 193 -18.19 19.74 6.45
N GLU A 194 -18.88 20.76 5.95
CA GLU A 194 -18.29 22.06 5.60
C GLU A 194 -17.80 22.82 6.83
N GLN A 195 -18.56 22.79 7.93
CA GLN A 195 -18.09 23.31 9.20
C GLN A 195 -16.82 22.57 9.67
N LEU A 196 -16.80 21.24 9.60
CA LEU A 196 -15.62 20.44 9.96
C LEU A 196 -14.42 20.72 9.05
N ARG A 197 -14.64 21.02 7.76
CA ARG A 197 -13.61 21.49 6.82
C ARG A 197 -13.06 22.83 7.26
N LYS A 198 -13.92 23.80 7.57
CA LYS A 198 -13.52 25.13 8.06
C LYS A 198 -12.77 25.05 9.38
N GLU A 199 -13.22 24.24 10.34
CA GLU A 199 -12.53 24.03 11.62
C GLU A 199 -11.16 23.37 11.44
N LYS A 200 -11.04 22.33 10.61
CA LYS A 200 -9.75 21.70 10.31
C LYS A 200 -8.82 22.63 9.53
N ALA A 201 -9.35 23.42 8.61
CA ALA A 201 -8.60 24.44 7.88
C ALA A 201 -8.13 25.54 8.82
N ALA A 202 -8.99 26.04 9.71
CA ALA A 202 -8.66 27.01 10.74
C ALA A 202 -7.61 26.46 11.72
N LYS A 203 -7.73 25.22 12.20
CA LYS A 203 -6.68 24.59 13.03
C LYS A 203 -5.35 24.43 12.29
N LYS A 204 -5.39 24.22 10.97
CA LYS A 204 -4.19 24.12 10.13
C LYS A 204 -3.59 25.51 9.82
N SER A 205 -4.41 26.54 9.63
CA SER A 205 -4.00 27.91 9.31
C SER A 205 -3.69 28.75 10.55
N ALA A 206 -4.20 28.37 11.73
CA ALA A 206 -3.86 28.94 13.05
C ALA A 206 -2.40 28.66 13.46
N GLY A 207 -1.56 28.23 12.52
CA GLY A 207 -0.12 28.43 12.59
C GLY A 207 0.54 27.69 13.74
N GLY A 208 0.14 26.45 14.08
CA GLY A 208 0.74 25.73 15.22
C GLY A 208 2.27 25.66 15.23
N LEU A 209 2.91 25.78 14.06
CA LEU A 209 4.37 25.83 13.91
C LEU A 209 4.97 27.25 14.01
N GLN A 210 4.22 28.28 13.63
CA GLN A 210 4.66 29.69 13.66
C GLN A 210 4.07 30.49 14.83
N LYS A 211 3.15 29.89 15.59
CA LYS A 211 2.57 30.47 16.79
C LYS A 211 3.71 30.78 17.77
N PRO A 212 3.80 32.01 18.30
CA PRO A 212 4.78 32.34 19.32
C PRO A 212 4.41 31.65 20.63
N TYR A 213 5.44 31.24 21.38
CA TYR A 213 5.35 30.70 22.74
C TYR A 213 6.28 31.51 23.64
N LYS A 214 5.95 31.62 24.93
CA LYS A 214 6.87 32.12 25.95
C LYS A 214 7.90 31.03 26.27
N CYS A 215 9.18 31.38 26.33
CA CYS A 215 10.24 30.45 26.71
C CYS A 215 10.32 30.29 28.23
N SER A 216 10.49 29.06 28.72
CA SER A 216 10.86 28.84 30.13
C SER A 216 12.22 29.47 30.46
N ALA A 217 12.50 29.75 31.74
CA ALA A 217 13.76 30.37 32.16
C ALA A 217 15.01 29.59 31.68
N ALA A 218 14.97 28.26 31.74
CA ALA A 218 16.06 27.40 31.26
C ALA A 218 16.28 27.53 29.75
N LEU A 219 15.19 27.55 28.96
CA LEU A 219 15.26 27.70 27.51
C LEU A 219 15.72 29.11 27.11
N THR A 220 15.24 30.15 27.80
CA THR A 220 15.67 31.54 27.60
C THR A 220 17.17 31.68 27.83
N LYS A 221 17.70 31.07 28.90
CA LYS A 221 19.15 31.05 29.18
C LYS A 221 19.92 30.34 28.07
N PHE A 222 19.42 29.20 27.59
CA PHE A 222 20.07 28.43 26.51
C PHE A 222 20.08 29.18 25.17
N LEU A 223 19.01 29.88 24.82
CA LEU A 223 18.88 30.62 23.56
C LEU A 223 19.55 32.00 23.56
N GLY A 224 20.17 32.41 24.67
CA GLY A 224 20.83 33.71 24.77
C GLY A 224 19.90 34.90 25.02
N GLY A 225 18.74 34.67 25.66
CA GLY A 225 17.87 35.74 26.16
C GLY A 225 16.52 35.90 25.44
N ASP A 226 16.26 35.12 24.39
CA ASP A 226 14.97 35.16 23.68
C ASP A 226 13.81 34.70 24.58
N LYS A 227 12.92 35.64 24.94
CA LYS A 227 11.75 35.38 25.79
C LYS A 227 10.58 34.75 25.04
N THR A 228 10.55 34.90 23.71
CA THR A 228 9.49 34.35 22.86
C THR A 228 10.07 33.70 21.62
N ILE A 229 9.52 32.54 21.22
CA ILE A 229 9.97 31.83 20.02
C ILE A 229 8.84 30.99 19.41
N SER A 230 8.85 30.81 18.09
CA SER A 230 7.98 29.84 17.43
C SER A 230 8.61 28.44 17.41
N ARG A 231 7.79 27.41 17.30
CA ARG A 231 8.28 26.02 17.29
C ARG A 231 9.14 25.70 16.07
N ALA A 232 8.84 26.32 14.91
CA ALA A 232 9.69 26.27 13.72
C ALA A 232 11.07 26.86 14.01
N THR A 233 11.11 28.10 14.49
CA THR A 233 12.36 28.82 14.74
C THR A 233 13.21 28.10 15.79
N LEU A 234 12.60 27.63 16.88
CA LEU A 234 13.30 26.86 17.90
C LEU A 234 13.92 25.59 17.30
N THR A 235 13.15 24.81 16.55
CA THR A 235 13.66 23.57 15.96
C THR A 235 14.83 23.86 15.01
N SER A 236 14.75 24.91 14.18
CA SER A 236 15.84 25.34 13.32
C SER A 236 17.09 25.77 14.10
N LYS A 237 16.93 26.57 15.17
CA LYS A 237 18.05 26.98 16.04
C LYS A 237 18.75 25.77 16.66
N MET A 238 17.99 24.78 17.13
CA MET A 238 18.55 23.54 17.69
C MET A 238 19.31 22.73 16.64
N TRP A 239 18.81 22.63 15.41
CA TRP A 239 19.53 21.94 14.33
C TRP A 239 20.82 22.66 13.91
N SER A 240 20.83 24.00 13.94
CA SER A 240 22.07 24.77 13.76
C SER A 240 23.07 24.46 14.88
N TYR A 241 22.60 24.50 16.14
CA TYR A 241 23.41 24.15 17.31
C TYR A 241 24.04 22.75 17.20
N PHE A 242 23.24 21.74 16.82
CA PHE A 242 23.73 20.35 16.67
C PHE A 242 24.84 20.23 15.62
N LYS A 243 24.75 21.01 14.53
CA LYS A 243 25.75 21.01 13.46
C LYS A 243 27.01 21.76 13.87
N GLU A 244 26.86 22.96 14.42
CA GLU A 244 27.99 23.81 14.84
C GLU A 244 28.82 23.16 15.94
N LYS A 245 28.18 22.50 16.89
CA LYS A 245 28.83 21.77 17.99
C LYS A 245 29.18 20.32 17.65
N ASN A 246 28.91 19.87 16.42
CA ASN A 246 29.14 18.49 15.96
C ASN A 246 28.54 17.42 16.90
N LEU A 247 27.34 17.67 17.44
CA LEU A 247 26.65 16.80 18.39
C LEU A 247 25.95 15.60 17.73
N MET A 248 26.02 15.49 16.40
CA MET A 248 25.46 14.36 15.67
C MET A 248 26.39 13.16 15.80
N ASP A 249 25.81 12.02 16.15
CA ASP A 249 26.54 10.76 16.27
C ASP A 249 27.17 10.36 14.90
N PRO A 250 28.48 10.09 14.86
CA PRO A 250 29.21 9.82 13.62
C PRO A 250 28.80 8.50 12.95
N GLU A 251 28.38 7.50 13.73
CA GLU A 251 27.92 6.20 13.20
C GLU A 251 26.47 6.31 12.71
N ASN A 252 25.65 7.12 13.39
CA ASN A 252 24.26 7.28 13.06
C ASN A 252 23.78 8.71 13.32
N LYS A 253 23.92 9.57 12.30
CA LYS A 253 23.53 11.00 12.31
C LYS A 253 22.07 11.30 12.69
N ARG A 254 21.23 10.27 12.86
CA ARG A 254 19.90 10.41 13.45
C ARG A 254 19.96 10.67 14.96
N TRP A 255 20.99 10.20 15.64
CA TRP A 255 21.20 10.40 17.08
C TRP A 255 22.01 11.66 17.32
N ILE A 256 21.62 12.37 18.38
CA ILE A 256 22.32 13.51 18.93
C ILE A 256 22.86 13.07 20.28
N ILE A 257 24.15 13.33 20.51
CA ILE A 257 24.83 13.17 21.79
C ILE A 257 24.87 14.56 22.41
N ALA A 258 24.08 14.78 23.45
CA ALA A 258 23.94 16.08 24.06
C ALA A 258 25.24 16.48 24.78
N ASP A 259 25.66 17.72 24.57
CA ASP A 259 26.67 18.33 25.43
C ASP A 259 26.04 18.76 26.76
N LYS A 260 26.89 19.11 27.74
CA LYS A 260 26.42 19.44 29.10
C LYS A 260 25.29 20.48 29.12
N PRO A 261 25.36 21.62 28.40
CA PRO A 261 24.27 22.60 28.39
C PRO A 261 22.96 22.06 27.82
N LEU A 262 23.02 21.23 26.77
CA LEU A 262 21.85 20.64 26.15
C LEU A 262 21.26 19.51 27.02
N SER A 263 22.12 18.72 27.67
CA SER A 263 21.68 17.70 28.62
C SER A 263 21.04 18.34 29.87
N ASP A 264 21.62 19.41 30.41
CA ASP A 264 21.04 20.16 31.54
C ASP A 264 19.65 20.75 31.18
N LEU A 265 19.44 21.14 29.91
CA LEU A 265 18.14 21.64 29.43
C LEU A 265 17.11 20.51 29.22
N LEU A 266 17.51 19.43 28.54
CA LEU A 266 16.58 18.37 28.10
C LEU A 266 16.43 17.22 29.09
N GLY A 267 17.34 17.12 30.06
CA GLY A 267 17.44 16.00 31.01
C GLY A 267 17.84 14.67 30.37
N ILE A 268 18.44 14.68 29.19
CA ILE A 268 18.82 13.48 28.42
C ILE A 268 20.15 13.67 27.70
N ASP A 269 21.01 12.65 27.77
CA ASP A 269 22.34 12.69 27.16
C ASP A 269 22.36 12.22 25.71
N ARG A 270 21.40 11.38 25.30
CA ARG A 270 21.33 10.84 23.93
C ARG A 270 19.89 10.69 23.48
N PHE A 271 19.59 11.22 22.30
CA PHE A 271 18.23 11.17 21.74
C PHE A 271 18.23 11.22 20.22
N GLN A 272 17.12 10.84 19.60
CA GLN A 272 16.98 10.98 18.15
C GLN A 272 16.70 12.44 17.79
N GLY A 273 17.47 13.05 16.89
CA GLY A 273 17.37 14.49 16.56
C GLY A 273 15.98 14.94 16.14
N PHE A 274 15.25 14.13 15.36
CA PHE A 274 13.85 14.42 14.98
C PHE A 274 12.85 14.39 16.14
N THR A 275 13.25 13.87 17.30
CA THR A 275 12.44 13.85 18.51
C THR A 275 12.74 15.01 19.45
N VAL A 276 13.69 15.91 19.13
CA VAL A 276 14.06 17.05 19.98
C VAL A 276 12.86 17.91 20.38
N SER A 277 11.91 18.13 19.46
CA SER A 277 10.73 18.95 19.74
C SER A 277 9.85 18.35 20.85
N LYS A 278 9.89 17.02 21.07
CA LYS A 278 9.20 16.36 22.19
C LYS A 278 9.75 16.86 23.52
N TYR A 279 11.07 16.89 23.65
CA TYR A 279 11.78 17.27 24.87
C TYR A 279 11.78 18.78 25.10
N LEU A 280 11.69 19.58 24.04
CA LEU A 280 11.55 21.03 24.13
C LEU A 280 10.11 21.50 24.43
N SER A 281 9.12 20.63 24.23
CA SER A 281 7.71 21.00 24.40
C SER A 281 7.35 21.52 25.79
N PRO A 282 7.84 20.96 26.90
CA PRO A 282 7.60 21.49 28.25
C PRO A 282 8.16 22.90 28.47
N HIS A 283 9.14 23.32 27.66
CA HIS A 283 9.77 24.65 27.77
C HIS A 283 9.08 25.73 26.93
N LEU A 284 8.04 25.36 26.17
CA LEU A 284 7.24 26.26 25.34
C LEU A 284 5.89 26.50 26.03
N LEU A 285 5.76 27.64 26.70
CA LEU A 285 4.56 28.03 27.42
C LEU A 285 3.59 28.79 26.50
N PRO A 286 2.27 28.58 26.62
CA PRO A 286 1.29 29.34 25.85
C PRO A 286 1.45 30.86 26.06
N MET A 287 1.27 31.63 24.99
CA MET A 287 1.05 33.07 25.12
C MET A 287 -0.37 33.27 25.65
N GLU A 288 -0.48 33.87 26.83
CA GLU A 288 -1.75 34.37 27.39
C GLU A 288 -2.31 35.51 26.54
#